data_AF-A0A1V4XTS7-F1
#
_entry.id   AF-A0A1V4XTS7-F1
#
_cell.length_a   1.000
_cell.length_b   1.000
_cell.length_c   1.000
_cell.angle_alpha   90.00
_cell.angle_beta   90.00
_cell.angle_gamma   90.00
#
_symmetry.space_group_name_H-M   'P 1'
#
loop_
_entity.id
_entity.type
_entity.pdbx_description
1 polymer ?
#
loop_
_entity_poly.entity_id
_entity_poly.type
_entity_poly.pdbx_seq_one_letter_code
_entity_poly.pdbx_strand_id
1 'polypeptide(L)' 'MLLKLTEEQINYVKITFNTDRFVVKIGEVEPVVREYYSVPDMLREFEENGIESADFDGLSHEVYNRFLEKSYKLSEVLS' A
#
# COMPACT_ATOMS: atom_id res chain seq x y z
N MET A 1 -3.06 3.97 -11.58
CA MET A 1 -2.24 3.90 -12.82
C MET A 1 -1.82 2.45 -13.02
N LEU A 2 -1.99 1.89 -14.22
CA LEU A 2 -1.54 0.52 -14.51
C LEU A 2 -0.01 0.47 -14.63
N LEU A 3 0.63 -0.29 -13.75
CA LEU A 3 2.09 -0.42 -13.61
C LEU A 3 2.69 -1.47 -14.55
N LYS A 4 1.88 -2.22 -15.31
CA LYS A 4 2.30 -3.32 -16.20
C LYS A 4 3.21 -4.33 -15.48
N LEU A 5 2.83 -4.73 -14.27
CA LEU A 5 3.57 -5.66 -13.44
C LEU A 5 3.58 -7.06 -14.05
N THR A 6 4.66 -7.81 -13.82
CA THR A 6 4.72 -9.25 -14.08
C THR A 6 4.04 -10.03 -12.96
N GLU A 7 3.71 -11.30 -13.19
CA GLU A 7 3.18 -12.18 -12.14
C GLU A 7 4.15 -12.31 -10.95
N GLU A 8 5.47 -12.39 -11.20
CA GLU A 8 6.47 -12.42 -10.13
C GLU A 8 6.41 -11.16 -9.27
N GLN A 9 6.28 -9.99 -9.89
CA GLN A 9 6.22 -8.72 -9.19
C GLN A 9 4.96 -8.60 -8.31
N ILE A 10 3.81 -9.08 -8.78
CA ILE A 10 2.56 -9.05 -8.01
C ILE A 10 2.60 -9.99 -6.80
N ASN A 11 3.32 -11.11 -6.91
CA ASN A 11 3.39 -12.12 -5.85
C ASN A 11 4.24 -11.72 -4.65
N TYR A 12 5.05 -10.67 -4.77
CA TYR A 12 5.87 -10.17 -3.67
C TYR A 12 5.70 -8.67 -3.50
N VAL A 13 4.91 -8.25 -2.52
CA VAL A 13 4.74 -6.84 -2.20
C VAL A 13 5.12 -6.60 -0.76
N LYS A 14 6.06 -5.69 -0.51
CA LYS A 14 6.51 -5.32 0.82
C LYS A 14 6.26 -3.84 1.10
N ILE A 15 5.61 -3.57 2.23
CA ILE A 15 5.23 -2.23 2.67
C ILE A 15 6.05 -1.86 3.91
N THR A 16 6.64 -0.68 3.85
CA THR A 16 7.33 -0.05 4.98
C THR A 16 6.80 1.35 5.18
N PHE A 17 6.78 1.86 6.41
CA PHE A 17 6.42 3.24 6.71
C PHE A 17 7.68 4.02 7.07
N ASN A 18 7.95 5.10 6.32
CA ASN A 18 9.10 5.97 6.56
C ASN A 18 8.61 7.39 6.82
N THR A 19 8.84 7.87 8.04
CA THR A 19 8.59 9.25 8.51
C THR A 19 7.12 9.68 8.40
N ASP A 20 6.62 9.87 7.17
CA ASP A 20 5.32 10.41 6.83
C ASP A 20 4.62 9.68 5.68
N ARG A 21 5.22 8.63 5.11
CA ARG A 21 4.69 7.92 3.93
C ARG A 21 4.94 6.42 3.95
N PHE A 22 4.06 5.69 3.27
CA PHE A 22 4.25 4.28 2.95
C PHE A 22 5.14 4.14 1.71
N VAL A 23 6.19 3.34 1.82
CA VAL A 23 7.06 2.91 0.72
C VAL A 23 6.76 1.46 0.43
N VAL A 24 6.29 1.20 -0.79
CA VAL A 24 5.90 -0.12 -1.28
C VAL A 24 6.92 -0.58 -2.31
N LYS A 25 7.45 -1.79 -2.11
CA LYS A 25 8.31 -2.50 -3.07
C LYS A 25 7.52 -3.66 -3.66
N ILE A 26 7.45 -3.73 -4.98
CA ILE A 26 6.66 -4.71 -5.73
C ILE A 26 7.63 -5.54 -6.60
N GLY A 27 7.82 -6.81 -6.26
CA GLY A 27 8.82 -7.75 -6.79
C GLY A 27 10.07 -7.89 -5.92
N GLU A 28 10.75 -9.04 -6.00
CA GLU A 28 11.99 -9.30 -5.25
C GLU A 28 13.24 -8.89 -6.04
N VAL A 29 13.30 -9.26 -7.32
CA VAL A 29 14.52 -9.15 -8.14
C VAL A 29 14.68 -7.77 -8.76
N GLU A 30 13.61 -7.27 -9.40
CA GLU A 30 13.55 -5.94 -10.02
C GLU A 30 12.35 -5.18 -9.47
N PRO A 31 12.46 -4.67 -8.22
CA PRO A 31 11.32 -4.09 -7.53
C PRO A 31 10.88 -2.77 -8.16
N VAL A 32 9.58 -2.63 -8.41
CA VAL A 32 8.95 -1.33 -8.62
C VAL A 32 8.73 -0.69 -7.25
N VAL A 33 9.22 0.54 -7.07
CA VAL A 33 9.07 1.29 -5.81
C VAL A 33 7.98 2.35 -5.98
N ARG A 34 7.04 2.39 -5.03
CA ARG A 34 5.96 3.38 -4.96
C ARG A 34 5.93 4.03 -3.58
N GLU A 35 5.52 5.29 -3.54
CA GLU A 35 5.37 6.05 -2.31
C GLU A 35 3.93 6.57 -2.19
N TYR A 36 3.33 6.40 -1.01
CA TYR A 36 1.96 6.83 -0.74
C TYR A 36 1.87 7.61 0.57
N TYR A 37 1.23 8.77 0.50
CA TYR A 37 0.91 9.61 1.67
C TYR A 37 -0.49 9.33 2.22
N SER A 38 -1.21 8.38 1.60
CA SER A 38 -2.64 8.10 1.83
C SER A 38 -2.89 6.61 1.64
N VAL A 39 -3.48 5.98 2.66
CA VAL A 39 -3.88 4.55 2.60
C VAL A 39 -4.95 4.31 1.52
N PRO A 40 -6.01 5.13 1.39
CA PRO A 40 -6.98 4.96 0.31
C PRO A 40 -6.37 4.99 -1.10
N ASP A 41 -5.43 5.91 -1.35
CA ASP A 41 -4.78 6.00 -2.67
C ASP A 41 -3.90 4.76 -2.96
N MET A 42 -3.23 4.23 -1.94
CA MET A 42 -2.47 3.00 -2.03
C MET A 42 -3.37 1.81 -2.37
N LEU A 43 -4.47 1.63 -1.63
CA LEU A 43 -5.41 0.53 -1.84
C LEU A 43 -6.09 0.59 -3.21
N ARG A 44 -6.46 1.77 -3.68
CA ARG A 44 -7.00 1.95 -5.04
C ARG A 44 -5.99 1.53 -6.10
N GLU A 45 -4.72 1.93 -5.97
CA GLU A 45 -3.70 1.51 -6.94
C GLU A 45 -3.42 0.01 -6.88
N PHE A 46 -3.52 -0.61 -5.71
CA PHE A 46 -3.40 -2.06 -5.57
C PHE A 46 -4.53 -2.79 -6.30
N GLU A 47 -5.78 -2.35 -6.11
CA GLU A 47 -6.94 -2.89 -6.82
C GLU A 47 -6.79 -2.75 -8.36
N GLU A 48 -6.39 -1.56 -8.82
CA GLU A 48 -6.16 -1.30 -10.25
C GLU A 48 -5.05 -2.18 -10.86
N ASN A 49 -4.12 -2.69 -10.04
CA ASN A 49 -2.98 -3.51 -10.47
C ASN A 49 -3.10 -4.99 -10.09
N GLY A 50 -4.24 -5.42 -9.53
CA GLY A 50 -4.45 -6.81 -9.12
C GLY A 50 -3.53 -7.27 -7.98
N ILE A 51 -3.08 -6.36 -7.13
CA ILE A 51 -2.28 -6.69 -5.95
C ILE A 51 -3.24 -7.10 -4.82
N GLU A 52 -3.33 -8.39 -4.56
CA GLU A 52 -4.26 -8.95 -3.57
C GLU A 52 -3.67 -9.03 -2.15
N SER A 53 -2.35 -9.05 -2.02
CA SER A 53 -1.67 -9.21 -0.73
C SER A 53 -0.37 -8.43 -0.66
N ALA A 54 0.02 -8.07 0.57
CA ALA A 54 1.29 -7.40 0.83
C ALA A 54 1.77 -7.70 2.25
N ASP A 55 3.08 -7.82 2.40
CA ASP A 55 3.77 -8.00 3.66
C ASP A 55 4.12 -6.65 4.29
N PHE A 56 3.88 -6.53 5.59
CA PHE A 56 4.28 -5.38 6.39
C PHE A 56 5.36 -5.78 7.40
N ASP A 57 6.28 -4.87 7.71
CA ASP A 57 6.95 -4.96 9.01
C ASP A 57 5.99 -4.57 10.16
N GLY A 58 6.30 -4.98 11.38
CA GLY A 58 5.39 -4.82 12.52
C GLY A 58 4.97 -3.36 12.77
N LEU A 59 5.92 -2.43 12.67
CA LEU A 59 5.64 -1.00 12.87
C LEU A 59 4.77 -0.43 11.74
N SER A 60 5.05 -0.81 10.51
CA SER A 60 4.31 -0.36 9.34
C SER A 60 2.87 -0.86 9.34
N HIS A 61 2.65 -2.08 9.84
CA HIS A 61 1.30 -2.64 10.00
C HIS A 61 0.48 -1.87 11.03
N GLU A 62 1.07 -1.52 12.19
CA GLU A 62 0.39 -0.68 13.18
C GLU A 62 0.01 0.69 12.63
N VAL A 63 0.91 1.32 11.86
CA VAL A 63 0.65 2.62 11.25
C VAL A 63 -0.46 2.51 10.20
N TYR A 64 -0.41 1.49 9.33
CA TYR A 64 -1.45 1.21 8.34
C TYR A 64 -2.84 1.14 8.98
N ASN A 65 -2.99 0.33 10.04
CA ASN A 65 -4.28 0.17 10.73
C ASN A 65 -4.79 1.50 11.31
N ARG A 66 -3.92 2.33 11.90
CA ARG A 66 -4.30 3.67 12.40
C ARG A 66 -4.77 4.60 11.29
N PHE A 67 -4.10 4.61 10.14
CA PHE A 67 -4.50 5.45 9.00
C PHE A 67 -5.81 4.96 8.36
N LEU A 68 -6.00 3.64 8.29
CA LEU A 68 -7.22 3.03 7.77
C LEU A 68 -8.43 3.39 8.66
N GLU A 69 -8.32 3.22 9.97
CA GLU A 69 -9.39 3.62 10.93
C GLU A 69 -9.73 5.10 10.84
N LYS A 70 -8.72 5.98 10.71
CA LYS A 70 -8.95 7.42 10.52
C LYS A 70 -9.69 7.72 9.22
N SER A 71 -9.36 7.01 8.15
CA SER A 71 -9.99 7.18 6.84
C SER A 71 -11.48 6.81 6.89
N TYR A 72 -11.83 5.70 7.55
CA TYR A 72 -13.22 5.32 7.76
C TYR A 72 -13.99 6.32 8.62
N LYS A 73 -13.42 6.76 9.76
CA LYS A 73 -14.06 7.77 10.63
C LYS A 73 -14.30 9.10 9.90
N LEU A 74 -13.37 9.52 9.05
CA LEU A 74 -13.55 10.72 8.23
C LEU A 74 -14.67 10.56 7.20
N SER A 75 -14.78 9.38 6.58
CA SER A 75 -15.86 9.11 5.63
C SER A 75 -17.24 9.12 6.29
N GLU A 76 -17.38 8.58 7.50
CA GLU A 76 -18.64 8.58 8.27
C GLU A 76 -19.07 9.99 8.73
N VAL A 77 -18.11 10.89 9.01
CA VAL A 77 -18.42 12.27 9.42
C VAL A 77 -18.83 13.16 8.23
N LEU A 78 -18.40 12.81 7.02
CA LEU A 78 -18.62 13.59 5.79
C LEU A 78 -19.78 13.07 4.93
N SER A 79 -20.44 11.99 5.34
CA SER A 79 -21.63 11.41 4.67
C SER A 79 -22.93 11.78 5.38
#